data_AF-A0A973CQS0-F1
#
_entry.id   AF-A0A973CQS0-F1
#
_cell.length_a   1.000
_cell.length_b   1.000
_cell.length_c   1.000
_cell.angle_alpha   90.00
_cell.angle_beta   90.00
_cell.angle_gamma   90.00
#
_symmetry.space_group_name_H-M   'P 1'
#
loop_
_entity.id
_entity.type
_entity.pdbx_description
1 polymer ?
#
loop_
_entity_poly.entity_id
_entity_poly.type
_entity_poly.pdbx_seq_one_letter_code
_entity_poly.pdbx_strand_id
1 'polypeptide(L)'
;MANMKYLLFSTILIPTFFINSTIADDKMKAEIKLSRNLAKTLALVCMVYAGDNKDNYPNSIDDIIKYDPENKKLYMKIKVRFEYFGKGKKYPSMWGPNRKPDMTKKAEAVAYDKILLEKSDSTVVLFTDGHNEIHKADKLKSLGIIIKKDKKLEKLK
;
A
#
# COMPACT_ATOMS: atom_id res chain seq x y z
N MET A 1 -56.60 -16.67 42.46
CA MET A 1 -55.47 -17.51 41.98
C MET A 1 -55.72 -17.72 40.48
N ALA A 2 -54.86 -17.40 39.51
CA ALA A 2 -53.45 -17.10 39.48
C ALA A 2 -53.15 -16.05 38.39
N ASN A 3 -52.19 -15.16 38.66
CA ASN A 3 -51.69 -14.11 37.76
C ASN A 3 -50.44 -14.66 37.05
N MET A 4 -50.48 -14.85 35.73
CA MET A 4 -49.32 -15.31 34.95
C MET A 4 -48.67 -14.11 34.25
N LYS A 5 -47.46 -13.77 34.71
CA LYS A 5 -46.63 -12.64 34.26
C LYS A 5 -46.18 -12.85 32.81
N TYR A 6 -46.47 -11.88 31.94
CA TYR A 6 -45.81 -11.78 30.63
C TYR A 6 -44.36 -11.30 30.82
N LEU A 7 -43.40 -12.15 30.47
CA LEU A 7 -42.00 -11.79 30.26
C LEU A 7 -41.89 -10.98 28.96
N LEU A 8 -41.73 -9.67 29.07
CA LEU A 8 -41.32 -8.82 27.96
C LEU A 8 -39.85 -9.10 27.65
N PHE A 9 -39.60 -9.91 26.61
CA PHE A 9 -38.31 -9.91 25.94
C PHE A 9 -38.11 -8.55 25.28
N SER A 10 -37.38 -7.66 25.95
CA SER A 10 -36.80 -6.47 25.35
C SER A 10 -35.76 -6.90 24.32
N THR A 11 -36.17 -7.12 23.08
CA THR A 11 -35.26 -7.16 21.94
C THR A 11 -34.63 -5.78 21.80
N ILE A 12 -33.39 -5.65 22.28
CA ILE A 12 -32.55 -4.49 22.03
C ILE A 12 -32.30 -4.46 20.52
N LEU A 13 -33.10 -3.66 19.81
CA LEU A 13 -32.85 -3.27 18.43
C LEU A 13 -31.61 -2.38 18.42
N ILE A 14 -30.42 -2.98 18.35
CA ILE A 14 -29.22 -2.23 18.00
C ILE A 14 -29.48 -1.71 16.57
N PRO A 15 -29.47 -0.39 16.34
CA PRO A 15 -29.70 0.14 15.00
C PRO A 15 -28.62 -0.43 14.07
N THR A 16 -29.04 -1.14 13.03
CA THR A 16 -28.18 -1.73 11.99
C THR A 16 -27.20 -0.72 11.39
N PHE A 17 -27.52 0.57 11.47
CA PHE A 17 -26.66 1.69 11.08
C PHE A 17 -25.30 1.72 11.82
N PHE A 18 -25.26 1.44 13.13
CA PHE A 18 -24.02 1.44 13.91
C PHE A 18 -23.13 0.20 13.66
N ILE A 19 -23.75 -0.93 13.31
CA ILE A 19 -23.02 -2.16 13.00
C ILE A 19 -22.36 -2.04 11.60
N ASN A 20 -23.03 -1.40 10.65
CA ASN A 20 -22.49 -1.25 9.29
C ASN A 20 -21.30 -0.27 9.22
N SER A 21 -21.30 0.82 10.00
CA SER A 21 -20.18 1.77 10.03
C SER A 21 -18.92 1.17 10.67
N THR A 22 -19.07 0.43 11.77
CA THR A 22 -17.96 -0.24 12.46
C THR A 22 -17.32 -1.33 11.60
N ILE A 23 -18.13 -2.14 10.90
CA ILE A 23 -17.63 -3.16 9.96
C ILE A 23 -16.87 -2.52 8.77
N ALA A 24 -17.36 -1.40 8.25
CA ALA A 24 -16.71 -0.69 7.15
C ALA A 24 -15.33 -0.13 7.59
N ASP A 25 -15.26 0.46 8.79
CA ASP A 25 -14.02 0.99 9.35
C ASP A 25 -12.99 -0.11 9.62
N ASP A 26 -13.40 -1.26 10.14
CA ASP A 26 -12.49 -2.38 10.41
C ASP A 26 -11.96 -3.03 9.13
N LYS A 27 -12.80 -3.14 8.09
CA LYS A 27 -12.36 -3.57 6.76
C LYS A 27 -11.34 -2.60 6.17
N MET A 28 -11.56 -1.28 6.30
CA MET A 28 -10.62 -0.27 5.81
C MET A 28 -9.28 -0.31 6.56
N LYS A 29 -9.31 -0.44 7.89
CA LYS A 29 -8.09 -0.64 8.70
C LYS A 29 -7.31 -1.89 8.26
N ALA A 30 -8.01 -2.99 7.97
CA ALA A 30 -7.39 -4.22 7.48
C ALA A 30 -6.74 -4.03 6.11
N GLU A 31 -7.38 -3.30 5.19
CA GLU A 31 -6.83 -2.97 3.87
C GLU A 31 -5.58 -2.09 3.97
N ILE A 32 -5.59 -1.07 4.85
CA ILE A 32 -4.42 -0.22 5.11
C ILE A 32 -3.27 -1.05 5.70
N LYS A 33 -3.56 -1.94 6.66
CA LYS A 33 -2.55 -2.82 7.27
C LYS A 33 -1.94 -3.76 6.23
N LEU A 34 -2.77 -4.37 5.38
CA LEU A 34 -2.31 -5.22 4.28
C LEU A 34 -1.40 -4.44 3.33
N SER A 35 -1.82 -3.24 2.93
CA SER A 35 -1.05 -2.36 2.04
C SER A 35 0.33 -2.03 2.60
N ARG A 36 0.41 -1.59 3.87
CA ARG A 36 1.68 -1.30 4.55
C ARG A 36 2.59 -2.52 4.63
N ASN A 37 2.04 -3.70 4.90
CA ASN A 37 2.82 -4.93 4.96
C ASN A 37 3.41 -5.30 3.59
N LEU A 38 2.62 -5.20 2.53
CA LEU A 38 3.11 -5.45 1.17
C LEU A 38 4.14 -4.41 0.74
N ALA A 39 3.96 -3.13 1.11
CA ALA A 39 4.95 -2.07 0.87
C ALA A 39 6.27 -2.36 1.59
N LYS A 40 6.23 -2.83 2.85
CA LYS A 40 7.44 -3.25 3.60
C LYS A 40 8.13 -4.44 2.94
N THR A 41 7.38 -5.43 2.48
CA THR A 41 7.95 -6.55 1.71
C THR A 41 8.63 -6.06 0.44
N LEU A 42 7.96 -5.17 -0.32
CA LEU A 42 8.53 -4.58 -1.53
C LEU A 42 9.80 -3.78 -1.22
N ALA A 43 9.80 -2.99 -0.13
CA ALA A 43 10.97 -2.24 0.32
C ALA A 43 12.17 -3.15 0.58
N LEU A 44 11.94 -4.23 1.35
CA LEU A 44 12.98 -5.18 1.75
C LEU A 44 13.60 -5.87 0.53
N VAL A 45 12.78 -6.40 -0.37
CA VAL A 45 13.31 -7.11 -1.54
C VAL A 45 13.99 -6.16 -2.52
N CYS A 46 13.50 -4.91 -2.67
CA CYS A 46 14.20 -3.89 -3.46
C CYS A 46 15.56 -3.53 -2.86
N MET A 47 15.67 -3.44 -1.53
CA MET A 47 16.94 -3.17 -0.85
C MET A 47 17.94 -4.29 -1.12
N VAL A 48 17.52 -5.56 -0.97
CA VAL A 48 18.37 -6.73 -1.22
C VAL A 48 18.79 -6.78 -2.69
N TYR A 49 17.83 -6.65 -3.61
CA TYR A 49 18.10 -6.57 -5.04
C TYR A 49 19.10 -5.47 -5.38
N ALA A 50 18.91 -4.26 -4.83
CA ALA A 50 19.78 -3.13 -5.08
C ALA A 50 21.20 -3.38 -4.58
N GLY A 51 21.36 -4.01 -3.41
CA GLY A 51 22.66 -4.43 -2.88
C GLY A 51 23.45 -5.29 -3.87
N ASP A 52 22.78 -6.22 -4.55
CA ASP A 52 23.38 -7.09 -5.56
C ASP A 52 23.54 -6.42 -6.93
N ASN A 53 22.84 -5.30 -7.18
CA ASN A 53 22.74 -4.65 -8.49
C ASN A 53 23.32 -3.23 -8.49
N LYS A 54 24.44 -3.00 -7.77
CA LYS A 54 25.16 -1.71 -7.71
C LYS A 54 24.25 -0.54 -7.27
N ASP A 55 23.47 -0.80 -6.23
CA ASP A 55 22.49 0.09 -5.62
C ASP A 55 21.33 0.49 -6.54
N ASN A 56 21.15 -0.14 -7.70
CA ASN A 56 20.04 0.17 -8.60
C ASN A 56 18.76 -0.54 -8.15
N TYR A 57 17.67 0.22 -8.08
CA TYR A 57 16.35 -0.37 -7.93
C TYR A 57 16.00 -1.27 -9.14
N PRO A 58 15.18 -2.31 -8.94
CA PRO A 58 14.62 -3.10 -10.05
C PRO A 58 13.97 -2.20 -11.11
N ASN A 59 14.07 -2.56 -12.40
CA ASN A 59 13.36 -1.82 -13.44
C ASN A 59 11.85 -2.05 -13.37
N SER A 60 11.45 -3.20 -12.83
CA SER A 60 10.05 -3.61 -12.67
C SER A 60 9.90 -4.63 -11.54
N ILE A 61 8.65 -4.87 -11.12
CA ILE A 61 8.34 -5.97 -10.19
C ILE A 61 8.61 -7.35 -10.83
N ASP A 62 8.64 -7.45 -12.17
CA ASP A 62 9.02 -8.69 -12.86
C ASP A 62 10.49 -9.06 -12.63
N ASP A 63 11.37 -8.07 -12.45
CA ASP A 63 12.78 -8.34 -12.14
C ASP A 63 12.92 -8.93 -10.73
N ILE A 64 12.09 -8.50 -9.79
CA ILE A 64 12.00 -9.07 -8.44
C ILE A 64 11.52 -10.52 -8.51
N ILE A 65 10.48 -10.80 -9.29
CA ILE A 65 9.95 -12.16 -9.48
C ILE A 65 11.00 -13.12 -10.07
N LYS A 66 11.86 -12.62 -10.96
CA LYS A 66 12.96 -13.41 -11.53
C LYS A 66 14.10 -13.61 -10.55
N TYR A 67 14.39 -12.60 -9.74
CA TYR A 67 15.46 -12.62 -8.74
C TYR A 67 15.15 -13.58 -7.58
N ASP A 68 13.90 -13.61 -7.10
CA ASP A 68 13.44 -14.50 -6.03
C ASP A 68 12.15 -15.25 -6.46
N PRO A 69 12.29 -16.35 -7.23
CA PRO A 69 11.16 -17.09 -7.75
C PRO A 69 10.38 -17.87 -6.68
N GLU A 70 10.98 -18.15 -5.52
CA GLU A 70 10.34 -18.89 -4.42
C GLU A 70 9.14 -18.11 -3.86
N ASN A 71 9.25 -16.77 -3.85
CA ASN A 71 8.19 -15.87 -3.39
C ASN A 71 7.30 -15.32 -4.52
N LYS A 72 7.31 -15.94 -5.71
CA LYS A 72 6.56 -15.47 -6.89
C LYS A 72 5.09 -15.12 -6.63
N LYS A 73 4.36 -15.92 -5.84
CA LYS A 73 2.94 -15.65 -5.52
C LYS A 73 2.77 -14.34 -4.76
N LEU A 74 3.66 -14.05 -3.82
CA LEU A 74 3.67 -12.82 -3.04
C LEU A 74 3.98 -11.62 -3.94
N TYR A 75 5.00 -11.71 -4.78
CA TYR A 75 5.38 -10.63 -5.68
C TYR A 75 4.34 -10.36 -6.78
N MET A 76 3.63 -11.40 -7.26
CA MET A 76 2.48 -11.20 -8.14
C MET A 76 1.35 -10.43 -7.44
N LYS A 77 1.09 -10.70 -6.16
CA LYS A 77 0.14 -9.92 -5.36
C LYS A 77 0.56 -8.45 -5.23
N ILE A 78 1.85 -8.19 -5.04
CA ILE A 78 2.40 -6.83 -5.02
C ILE A 78 2.24 -6.18 -6.40
N LYS A 79 2.58 -6.87 -7.48
CA LYS A 79 2.48 -6.38 -8.87
C LYS A 79 1.07 -5.93 -9.24
N VAL A 80 0.06 -6.69 -8.84
CA VAL A 80 -1.34 -6.32 -9.11
C VAL A 80 -1.74 -5.06 -8.34
N ARG A 81 -1.25 -4.92 -7.11
CA ARG A 81 -1.72 -3.89 -6.17
C ARG A 81 -0.95 -2.57 -6.25
N PHE A 82 0.34 -2.62 -6.58
CA PHE A 82 1.21 -1.45 -6.59
C PHE A 82 1.48 -0.97 -8.01
N GLU A 83 1.39 0.34 -8.19
CA GLU A 83 2.01 1.01 -9.32
C GLU A 83 3.46 1.31 -8.97
N TYR A 84 4.41 0.86 -9.79
CA TYR A 84 5.84 0.87 -9.49
C TYR A 84 6.62 1.78 -10.44
N PHE A 85 7.53 2.57 -9.88
CA PHE A 85 8.32 3.60 -10.58
C PHE A 85 9.74 3.69 -10.01
N GLY A 86 10.27 2.59 -9.48
CA GLY A 86 11.66 2.51 -9.01
C GLY A 86 12.71 2.47 -10.12
N LYS A 87 12.31 2.27 -11.39
CA LYS A 87 13.24 2.23 -12.53
C LYS A 87 14.14 3.48 -12.58
N GLY A 88 15.45 3.26 -12.68
CA GLY A 88 16.44 4.32 -12.76
C GLY A 88 16.76 5.01 -11.43
N LYS A 89 16.12 4.60 -10.32
CA LYS A 89 16.41 5.11 -8.98
C LYS A 89 17.48 4.29 -8.31
N LYS A 90 18.15 4.90 -7.34
CA LYS A 90 19.15 4.23 -6.50
C LYS A 90 18.66 4.08 -5.08
N TYR A 91 18.89 2.91 -4.50
CA TYR A 91 18.75 2.72 -3.07
C TYR A 91 19.86 3.53 -2.38
N PRO A 92 19.56 4.28 -1.30
CA PRO A 92 20.56 4.97 -0.50
C PRO A 92 21.35 3.92 0.29
N SER A 93 22.25 3.24 -0.40
CA SER A 93 23.07 2.17 0.15
C SER A 93 24.04 2.71 1.18
N MET A 94 24.00 2.16 2.39
CA MET A 94 25.03 2.36 3.41
C MET A 94 26.21 1.37 3.24
N TRP A 95 26.09 0.42 2.30
CA TRP A 95 26.98 -0.75 2.19
C TRP A 95 27.89 -0.72 0.94
N GLY A 96 27.67 0.24 0.02
CA GLY A 96 28.48 0.44 -1.19
C GLY A 96 29.72 1.34 -1.01
N PRO A 97 30.59 1.46 -2.03
CA PRO A 97 31.83 2.26 -1.96
C PRO A 97 31.57 3.78 -1.79
N ASN A 98 30.40 4.27 -2.18
CA ASN A 98 29.95 5.66 -1.94
C ASN A 98 29.16 5.77 -0.63
N ARG A 99 29.85 5.57 0.50
CA ARG A 99 29.30 5.44 1.88
C ARG A 99 28.64 6.70 2.49
N LYS A 100 28.31 7.70 1.69
CA LYS A 100 27.63 8.90 2.18
C LYS A 100 26.33 9.04 1.40
N PRO A 101 25.20 8.53 1.95
CA PRO A 101 23.91 8.94 1.42
C PRO A 101 23.90 10.47 1.39
N ASP A 102 23.55 11.03 0.25
CA ASP A 102 23.35 12.47 0.15
C ASP A 102 22.10 12.81 0.98
N MET A 103 22.33 13.16 2.25
CA MET A 103 21.28 13.50 3.21
C MET A 103 20.51 14.76 2.80
N THR A 104 20.99 15.50 1.79
CA THR A 104 20.26 16.65 1.21
C THR A 104 19.22 16.20 0.18
N LYS A 105 19.36 14.98 -0.35
CA LYS A 105 18.45 14.44 -1.35
C LYS A 105 17.24 13.82 -0.67
N LYS A 106 16.07 14.43 -0.89
CA LYS A 106 14.80 13.92 -0.37
C LYS A 106 14.52 12.53 -0.91
N ALA A 107 13.98 11.66 -0.07
CA ALA A 107 13.50 10.36 -0.49
C ALA A 107 12.41 10.54 -1.55
N GLU A 108 12.54 9.84 -2.66
CA GLU A 108 11.58 9.90 -3.75
C GLU A 108 10.61 8.73 -3.61
N ALA A 109 9.35 8.93 -4.02
CA ALA A 109 8.44 7.81 -4.08
C ALA A 109 8.94 6.77 -5.11
N VAL A 110 8.70 5.48 -4.87
CA VAL A 110 9.07 4.36 -5.75
C VAL A 110 7.88 3.47 -6.10
N ALA A 111 6.84 3.44 -5.25
CA ALA A 111 5.59 2.75 -5.53
C ALA A 111 4.42 3.39 -4.78
N TYR A 112 3.20 3.20 -5.25
CA TYR A 112 1.99 3.48 -4.47
C TYR A 112 0.95 2.38 -4.67
N ASP A 113 0.07 2.19 -3.68
CA ASP A 113 -1.01 1.21 -3.75
C ASP A 113 -2.22 1.77 -4.52
N LYS A 114 -2.39 1.33 -5.78
CA LYS A 114 -3.48 1.80 -6.63
C LYS A 114 -4.85 1.28 -6.20
N ILE A 115 -4.91 0.07 -5.64
CA ILE A 115 -6.17 -0.52 -5.18
C ILE A 115 -6.69 0.22 -3.94
N LEU A 116 -5.80 0.57 -3.00
CA LEU A 116 -6.20 1.35 -1.82
C LEU A 116 -6.66 2.76 -2.21
N LEU A 117 -6.02 3.37 -3.22
CA LEU A 117 -6.41 4.67 -3.76
C LEU A 117 -7.78 4.63 -4.47
N GLU A 118 -8.15 3.51 -5.07
CA GLU A 118 -9.48 3.33 -5.67
C GLU A 118 -10.57 3.16 -4.61
N LYS A 119 -10.23 2.49 -3.50
CA LYS A 119 -11.16 2.21 -2.40
C LYS A 119 -11.30 3.35 -1.39
N SER A 120 -10.37 4.30 -1.39
CA SER A 120 -10.32 5.39 -0.42
C SER A 120 -9.62 6.62 -1.00
N ASP A 121 -9.85 7.80 -0.41
CA ASP A 121 -9.16 9.03 -0.83
C ASP A 121 -7.69 9.09 -0.40
N SER A 122 -7.09 7.96 -0.02
CA SER A 122 -5.72 7.85 0.47
C SER A 122 -5.04 6.58 -0.01
N THR A 123 -3.71 6.56 0.01
CA THR A 123 -2.92 5.40 -0.38
C THR A 123 -1.62 5.32 0.39
N VAL A 124 -1.05 4.12 0.46
CA VAL A 124 0.31 3.90 0.94
C VAL A 124 1.28 4.20 -0.21
N VAL A 125 2.22 5.09 0.05
CA VAL A 125 3.34 5.41 -0.83
C VAL A 125 4.61 4.84 -0.20
N LEU A 126 5.39 4.13 -1.02
CA LEU A 126 6.71 3.62 -0.67
C LEU A 126 7.78 4.56 -1.22
N PHE A 127 8.84 4.81 -0.46
CA PHE A 127 9.94 5.72 -0.83
C PHE A 127 11.28 4.99 -1.01
N THR A 128 12.26 5.68 -1.60
CA THR A 128 13.58 5.14 -1.98
C THR A 128 14.45 4.64 -0.83
N ASP A 129 14.20 5.09 0.40
CA ASP A 129 14.87 4.63 1.63
C ASP A 129 14.10 3.48 2.31
N GLY A 130 12.99 3.03 1.72
CA GLY A 130 12.18 1.92 2.20
C GLY A 130 11.09 2.29 3.20
N HIS A 131 10.98 3.55 3.64
CA HIS A 131 9.86 3.96 4.47
C HIS A 131 8.56 4.03 3.65
N ASN A 132 7.42 3.94 4.34
CA ASN A 132 6.11 4.11 3.71
C ASN A 132 5.14 4.93 4.55
N GLU A 133 4.41 5.82 3.88
CA GLU A 133 3.47 6.77 4.47
C GLU A 133 2.13 6.71 3.77
N ILE A 134 1.08 7.18 4.46
CA ILE A 134 -0.25 7.30 3.89
C ILE A 134 -0.41 8.75 3.41
N HIS A 135 -0.72 8.91 2.14
CA HIS A 135 -1.01 10.21 1.54
C HIS A 135 -2.41 10.24 0.95
N LYS A 136 -3.06 11.40 1.08
CA LYS A 136 -4.29 11.69 0.35
C LYS A 136 -4.01 11.84 -1.15
N ALA A 137 -5.03 11.55 -1.97
CA ALA A 137 -4.94 11.58 -3.43
C ALA A 137 -4.48 12.93 -3.99
N ASP A 138 -4.93 14.03 -3.39
CA ASP A 138 -4.57 15.41 -3.73
C ASP A 138 -3.07 15.72 -3.54
N LYS A 139 -2.43 15.09 -2.55
CA LYS A 139 -1.00 15.27 -2.24
C LYS A 139 -0.07 14.45 -3.14
N LEU A 140 -0.56 13.47 -3.88
CA LEU A 140 0.29 12.59 -4.70
C LEU A 140 1.05 13.34 -5.81
N LYS A 141 0.45 14.39 -6.39
CA LYS A 141 1.13 15.23 -7.39
C LYS A 141 2.38 15.91 -6.82
N SER A 142 2.35 16.32 -5.56
CA SER A 142 3.50 16.94 -4.88
C SER A 142 4.68 15.99 -4.69
N LEU A 143 4.40 14.68 -4.72
CA LEU A 143 5.40 13.60 -4.65
C LEU A 143 5.88 13.15 -6.06
N GLY A 144 5.48 13.85 -7.12
CA GLY A 144 5.80 13.48 -8.50
C GLY A 144 4.97 12.30 -9.04
N ILE A 145 3.92 11.88 -8.34
CA ILE A 145 3.06 10.77 -8.77
C ILE A 145 1.91 11.32 -9.61
N ILE A 146 1.87 10.91 -10.88
CA ILE A 146 0.79 11.25 -11.82
C ILE A 146 -0.18 10.07 -11.90
N ILE A 147 -1.36 10.21 -11.29
CA ILE A 147 -2.43 9.23 -11.37
C ILE A 147 -3.02 9.29 -12.78
N LYS A 148 -2.82 8.26 -13.59
CA LYS A 148 -3.56 8.08 -14.83
C LYS A 148 -4.97 7.60 -14.46
N LYS A 149 -5.97 8.47 -14.50
CA LYS A 149 -7.36 8.03 -14.42
C LYS A 149 -7.69 7.25 -15.68
N ASP A 150 -8.04 5.98 -15.53
CA ASP A 150 -8.59 5.21 -16.65
C ASP A 150 -9.96 5.81 -17.03
N LYS A 151 -10.03 6.38 -18.24
CA LYS A 151 -11.25 6.98 -18.82
C LYS A 151 -12.43 5.99 -18.96
N LYS A 152 -12.21 4.69 -18.70
CA LYS A 152 -13.25 3.66 -18.82
C LYS A 152 -14.35 3.77 -17.74
N LEU A 153 -14.08 4.45 -16.63
CA LEU A 153 -15.01 4.61 -15.50
C LEU A 153 -15.89 5.87 -15.55
N GLU A 154 -15.65 6.80 -16.49
CA GLU A 154 -16.52 7.98 -16.68
C GLU A 154 -17.76 7.67 -17.55
N LYS A 155 -17.80 6.52 -18.24
CA LYS A 155 -18.95 6.12 -19.08
C LYS A 155 -20.00 5.26 -18.34
N LEU A 156 -19.84 5.06 -17.03
CA LEU A 156 -20.73 4.25 -16.19
C LEU A 156 -21.33 5.02 -15.01
N LYS A 157 -21.17 6.35 -14.99
CA LYS A 157 -21.88 7.27 -14.09
C LYS A 157 -22.90 8.07 -14.90
#